data_AF-A0A0K0EKK7-F1
#
_entry.id   AF-A0A0K0EKK7-F1
#
_cell.length_a   1.000
_cell.length_b   1.000
_cell.length_c   1.000
_cell.angle_alpha   90.00
_cell.angle_beta   90.00
_cell.angle_gamma   90.00
#
_symmetry.space_group_name_H-M   'P 1'
#
loop_
_entity.id
_entity.type
_entity.pdbx_description
1 polymer ?
#
loop_
_entity_poly.entity_id
_entity_poly.type
_entity_poly.pdbx_seq_one_letter_code
_entity_poly.pdbx_strand_id
1 'polypeptide(L)'
;MEKVIIESMKKILEESNNKVEENINKFDEIKGRIINEQGRELEKIILDKIPEEIVSMTNAKYFELRYEALSENNHINMEDTMYNFDKIRERVKKGKATIEEEKIYKSIKAYGK
;
A
#
# COMPACT_ATOMS: atom_id res chain seq x y z
N MET A 1 -40.78 -35.01 28.98
CA MET A 1 -40.56 -33.56 29.21
C MET A 1 -39.16 -33.16 28.81
N GLU A 2 -38.13 -33.84 29.33
CA GLU A 2 -36.70 -33.57 29.02
C GLU A 2 -36.36 -33.54 27.52
N LYS A 3 -36.83 -34.52 26.73
CA LYS A 3 -36.59 -34.56 25.28
C LYS A 3 -37.07 -33.30 24.55
N VAL A 4 -38.26 -32.80 24.89
CA VAL A 4 -38.84 -31.60 24.28
C VAL A 4 -38.03 -30.35 24.65
N ILE A 5 -37.54 -30.28 25.88
CA ILE A 5 -36.66 -29.19 26.34
C ILE A 5 -35.34 -29.23 25.56
N ILE A 6 -34.71 -30.39 25.42
CA ILE A 6 -33.46 -30.56 24.66
C ILE A 6 -33.65 -30.15 23.19
N GLU A 7 -34.74 -30.57 22.54
CA GLU A 7 -35.05 -30.18 21.16
C GLU A 7 -35.26 -28.67 21.02
N SER A 8 -35.94 -28.05 21.98
CA SER A 8 -36.15 -26.60 22.01
C SER A 8 -34.83 -25.84 22.20
N MET A 9 -33.96 -26.31 23.10
CA MET A 9 -32.64 -25.71 23.34
C MET A 9 -31.74 -25.82 22.10
N LYS A 10 -31.78 -26.95 21.38
CA LYS A 10 -31.05 -27.11 20.11
C LYS A 10 -31.52 -26.11 19.06
N LYS A 11 -32.83 -25.93 18.93
CA LYS A 11 -33.42 -24.96 18.00
C LYS A 11 -32.99 -23.53 18.34
N ILE A 12 -33.06 -23.14 19.61
CA ILE A 12 -32.60 -21.81 20.08
C ILE A 12 -31.11 -21.60 19.77
N LEU A 13 -30.28 -22.62 20.00
CA LEU A 13 -28.84 -22.54 19.71
C LEU A 13 -28.56 -22.38 18.21
N GLU A 14 -29.29 -23.10 17.36
CA GLU A 14 -29.19 -22.99 15.91
C GLU A 14 -29.61 -21.60 15.42
N GLU A 15 -30.75 -21.08 15.89
CA GLU A 15 -31.21 -19.72 15.58
C GLU A 15 -30.21 -18.65 16.05
N SER A 16 -29.63 -18.82 17.25
CA SER A 16 -28.59 -17.93 17.77
C SER A 16 -27.33 -17.95 16.91
N ASN A 17 -26.86 -19.13 16.48
CA ASN A 17 -25.68 -19.26 15.63
C ASN A 17 -25.90 -18.60 14.26
N ASN A 18 -27.04 -18.85 13.63
CA ASN A 18 -27.41 -18.21 12.37
C ASN A 18 -27.44 -16.69 12.52
N LYS A 19 -27.94 -16.17 13.66
CA LYS A 19 -27.98 -14.72 13.91
C LYS A 19 -26.59 -14.11 14.09
N VAL A 20 -25.67 -14.83 14.74
CA VAL A 20 -24.28 -14.41 14.86
C VAL A 20 -23.61 -14.35 13.50
N GLU A 21 -23.82 -15.36 12.64
CA GLU A 21 -23.27 -15.40 11.29
C GLU A 21 -23.80 -14.23 10.42
N GLU A 22 -25.11 -13.98 10.44
CA GLU A 22 -25.71 -12.81 9.78
C GLU A 22 -25.07 -11.48 10.23
N ASN A 23 -24.81 -11.34 11.53
CA ASN A 23 -24.24 -10.12 12.09
C ASN A 23 -22.76 -9.95 11.71
N ILE A 24 -21.99 -11.03 11.64
CA ILE A 24 -20.60 -11.00 11.16
C ILE A 24 -20.56 -10.53 9.70
N ASN A 25 -21.40 -11.10 8.84
CA ASN A 25 -21.48 -10.71 7.43
C ASN A 25 -21.84 -9.22 7.27
N LYS A 26 -22.84 -8.73 8.02
CA LYS A 26 -23.20 -7.30 8.04
C LYS A 26 -22.07 -6.41 8.55
N PHE A 27 -21.32 -6.86 9.56
CA PHE A 27 -20.18 -6.11 10.08
C PHE A 27 -19.09 -5.96 9.01
N ASP A 28 -18.77 -7.04 8.29
CA ASP A 28 -17.77 -7.02 7.21
C ASP A 28 -18.21 -6.12 6.04
N GLU A 29 -19.49 -6.14 5.67
CA GLU A 29 -20.06 -5.22 4.68
C GLU A 29 -19.92 -3.74 5.11
N ILE A 30 -20.28 -3.43 6.36
CA ILE A 30 -20.16 -2.07 6.91
C ILE A 30 -18.70 -1.63 6.95
N LYS A 31 -17.80 -2.51 7.39
CA LYS A 31 -16.35 -2.26 7.42
C LYS A 31 -15.82 -1.96 6.02
N GLY A 32 -16.18 -2.76 5.03
CA GLY A 32 -15.80 -2.55 3.63
C GLY A 32 -16.30 -1.20 3.10
N ARG A 33 -17.54 -0.82 3.42
CA ARG A 33 -18.11 0.48 3.04
C ARG A 33 -17.35 1.64 3.68
N ILE A 34 -17.06 1.59 4.98
CA ILE A 34 -16.32 2.64 5.69
C ILE A 34 -14.92 2.83 5.11
N ILE A 35 -14.19 1.74 4.86
CA ILE A 35 -12.84 1.82 4.25
C ILE A 35 -12.91 2.49 2.88
N ASN A 36 -13.89 2.13 2.06
CA ASN A 36 -14.06 2.72 0.73
C ASN A 36 -14.45 4.21 0.78
N GLU A 37 -15.38 4.59 1.66
CA GLU A 37 -15.79 5.99 1.84
C GLU A 37 -14.61 6.85 2.34
N GLN A 38 -13.87 6.37 3.34
CA GLN A 38 -12.67 7.04 3.83
C GLN A 38 -11.59 7.14 2.75
N GLY A 39 -11.37 6.07 1.98
CA GLY A 39 -10.43 6.08 0.86
C GLY A 39 -10.77 7.16 -0.18
N ARG A 40 -12.05 7.30 -0.54
CA ARG A 40 -12.51 8.32 -1.48
C ARG A 40 -12.39 9.74 -0.94
N GLU A 41 -12.74 9.97 0.32
CA GLU A 41 -12.58 11.30 0.93
C GLU A 41 -11.10 11.68 1.04
N LEU A 42 -10.22 10.74 1.41
CA LEU A 42 -8.77 10.98 1.42
C LEU A 42 -8.22 11.26 0.02
N GLU A 43 -8.64 10.47 -0.98
CA GLU A 43 -8.27 10.68 -2.38
C GLU A 43 -8.70 12.07 -2.85
N LYS A 44 -9.93 12.49 -2.58
CA LYS A 44 -10.44 13.82 -2.89
C LYS A 44 -9.61 14.93 -2.23
N ILE A 45 -9.34 14.82 -0.93
CA ILE A 45 -8.54 15.81 -0.20
C ILE A 45 -7.12 15.91 -0.78
N ILE A 46 -6.53 14.78 -1.18
CA ILE A 46 -5.19 14.76 -1.79
C ILE A 46 -5.22 15.40 -3.17
N LEU A 47 -6.17 15.00 -4.03
CA LEU A 47 -6.28 15.53 -5.39
C LEU A 47 -6.62 17.03 -5.41
N ASP A 48 -7.48 17.51 -4.51
CA ASP A 48 -7.81 18.94 -4.37
C ASP A 48 -6.58 19.81 -4.00
N LYS A 49 -5.51 19.19 -3.47
CA LYS A 49 -4.25 19.86 -3.12
C LYS A 49 -3.18 19.74 -4.20
N ILE A 50 -3.37 18.90 -5.21
CA ILE A 50 -2.40 18.70 -6.28
C ILE A 50 -2.81 19.60 -7.47
N PRO A 51 -1.92 20.47 -7.97
CA PRO A 51 -2.17 21.23 -9.19
C PRO A 51 -2.60 20.33 -10.35
N GLU A 52 -3.57 20.76 -11.15
CA GLU A 52 -4.12 19.99 -12.27
C GLU A 52 -3.03 19.59 -13.28
N GLU A 53 -1.99 20.41 -13.42
CA GLU A 53 -0.81 20.13 -14.25
C GLU A 53 -0.02 18.92 -13.76
N ILE A 54 -0.01 18.66 -12.45
CA ILE A 54 0.63 17.47 -11.86
C ILE A 54 -0.30 16.25 -11.99
N VAL A 55 -1.61 16.42 -11.79
CA VAL A 55 -2.60 15.32 -11.93
C VAL A 55 -2.63 14.79 -13.37
N SER A 56 -2.56 15.67 -14.36
CA SER A 56 -2.58 15.33 -15.78
C SER A 56 -1.22 14.86 -16.31
N MET A 57 -0.15 14.99 -15.52
CA MET A 57 1.20 14.61 -15.89
C MET A 57 1.36 13.09 -15.94
N THR A 58 2.12 12.58 -16.90
CA THR A 58 2.54 11.17 -16.85
C THR A 58 3.46 10.95 -15.64
N ASN A 59 3.34 9.79 -14.99
CA ASN A 59 4.22 9.44 -13.88
C ASN A 59 5.72 9.59 -14.23
N ALA A 60 6.10 9.26 -15.47
CA ALA A 60 7.47 9.43 -15.96
C ALA A 60 7.91 10.90 -15.90
N LYS A 61 7.10 11.83 -16.41
CA LYS A 61 7.44 13.26 -16.39
C LYS A 61 7.42 13.83 -14.99
N TYR A 62 6.50 13.38 -14.13
CA TYR A 62 6.48 13.77 -12.72
C TYR A 62 7.78 13.37 -12.00
N PHE A 63 8.24 12.13 -12.21
CA PHE A 63 9.48 11.68 -11.60
C PHE A 63 10.70 12.42 -12.15
N GLU A 64 10.76 12.69 -13.45
CA GLU A 64 11.80 13.51 -14.07
C GLU A 64 11.88 14.91 -13.44
N LEU A 65 10.77 15.65 -13.38
CA LEU A 65 10.72 16.99 -12.77
C LEU A 65 11.02 16.96 -11.27
N ARG A 66 10.58 15.89 -10.57
CA ARG A 66 10.92 15.69 -9.16
C ARG A 66 12.42 15.49 -8.98
N TYR A 67 13.07 14.72 -9.86
CA TYR A 67 14.53 14.55 -9.83
C TYR A 67 15.24 15.87 -10.12
N GLU A 68 14.79 16.65 -11.11
CA GLU A 68 15.34 17.97 -11.43
C GLU A 68 15.22 18.93 -10.23
N ALA A 69 14.00 19.10 -9.69
CA ALA A 69 13.74 19.98 -8.55
C ALA A 69 14.51 19.56 -7.28
N LEU A 70 14.66 18.24 -7.05
CA LEU A 70 15.48 17.72 -5.96
C LEU A 70 16.97 17.90 -6.22
N SER A 71 17.43 17.86 -7.47
CA SER A 71 18.83 18.08 -7.83
C SER A 71 19.23 19.55 -7.69
N GLU A 72 18.34 20.48 -8.06
CA GLU A 72 18.59 21.92 -7.97
C GLU A 72 18.57 22.42 -6.52
N ASN A 73 17.76 21.82 -5.65
CA ASN A 73 17.68 22.19 -4.23
C ASN A 73 18.49 21.27 -3.29
N ASN A 74 19.10 20.19 -3.79
CA ASN A 74 19.90 19.30 -2.96
C ASN A 74 21.22 18.84 -3.62
N HIS A 75 22.23 19.69 -3.58
CA HIS A 75 23.61 19.17 -3.58
C HIS A 75 23.82 18.08 -2.50
N ILE A 76 23.01 18.05 -1.44
CA ILE A 76 23.09 17.08 -0.33
C ILE A 76 22.48 15.71 -0.69
N ASN A 77 21.42 15.63 -1.49
CA ASN A 77 20.62 14.41 -1.66
C ASN A 77 21.05 13.60 -2.89
N MET A 78 21.67 14.25 -3.86
CA MET A 78 22.28 13.57 -5.01
C MET A 78 23.57 12.85 -4.60
N GLU A 79 24.39 13.47 -3.74
CA GLU A 79 25.55 12.81 -3.12
C GLU A 79 25.12 11.60 -2.30
N ASP A 80 24.08 11.72 -1.47
CA ASP A 80 23.54 10.60 -0.69
C ASP A 80 23.00 9.47 -1.58
N THR A 81 22.32 9.81 -2.69
CA THR A 81 21.77 8.81 -3.61
C THR A 81 22.87 8.09 -4.39
N MET A 82 23.88 8.83 -4.89
CA MET A 82 25.04 8.23 -5.57
C MET A 82 25.88 7.39 -4.60
N TYR A 83 26.12 7.89 -3.39
CA TYR A 83 26.81 7.15 -2.32
C TYR A 83 26.08 5.84 -1.99
N ASN A 84 24.76 5.88 -1.84
CA ASN A 84 23.95 4.69 -1.60
C ASN A 84 23.98 3.72 -2.78
N PHE A 85 23.95 4.22 -4.01
CA PHE A 85 24.04 3.37 -5.18
C PHE A 85 25.41 2.69 -5.32
N ASP A 86 26.51 3.41 -5.09
CA ASP A 86 27.85 2.83 -5.09
C ASP A 86 28.02 1.81 -3.96
N LYS A 87 27.44 2.06 -2.79
CA LYS A 87 27.39 1.09 -1.68
C LYS A 87 26.64 -0.17 -2.07
N ILE A 88 25.46 -0.06 -2.69
CA ILE A 88 24.69 -1.21 -3.17
C ILE A 88 25.47 -1.95 -4.27
N ARG A 89 26.02 -1.23 -5.25
CA ARG A 89 26.84 -1.78 -6.35
C ARG A 89 28.02 -2.60 -5.81
N GLU A 90 28.74 -2.09 -4.82
CA GLU A 90 29.85 -2.81 -4.19
C GLU A 90 29.39 -4.02 -3.38
N ARG A 91 28.24 -3.94 -2.70
CA ARG A 91 27.65 -5.07 -2.00
C ARG A 91 27.21 -6.18 -2.96
N VAL A 92 26.61 -5.83 -4.10
CA VAL A 92 26.23 -6.79 -5.15
C VAL A 92 27.49 -7.45 -5.73
N LYS A 93 28.52 -6.69 -6.10
CA LYS A 93 29.79 -7.24 -6.60
C LYS A 93 30.45 -8.22 -5.62
N LYS A 94 30.33 -7.95 -4.32
CA LYS A 94 30.90 -8.78 -3.25
C LYS A 94 30.00 -9.95 -2.83
N GLY A 95 28.82 -10.12 -3.43
CA GLY A 95 27.83 -11.14 -3.04
C GLY A 95 27.26 -10.94 -1.63
N LYS A 96 27.25 -9.70 -1.13
CA LYS A 96 26.79 -9.32 0.22
C LYS A 96 25.47 -8.54 0.21
N ALA A 97 24.88 -8.33 -0.96
CA ALA A 97 23.62 -7.63 -1.10
C ALA A 97 22.45 -8.49 -0.61
N THR A 98 21.45 -7.83 -0.02
CA THR A 98 20.14 -8.43 0.24
C THR A 98 19.36 -8.61 -1.06
N ILE A 99 18.28 -9.39 -1.03
CA ILE A 99 17.41 -9.61 -2.19
C ILE A 99 16.82 -8.27 -2.68
N GLU A 100 16.43 -7.41 -1.75
CA GLU A 100 15.91 -6.07 -2.02
C GLU A 100 16.98 -5.18 -2.68
N GLU A 101 18.21 -5.18 -2.16
CA GLU A 101 19.33 -4.43 -2.74
C GLU A 101 19.66 -4.90 -4.16
N GLU A 102 19.62 -6.21 -4.42
CA GLU A 102 19.79 -6.74 -5.78
C GLU A 102 18.67 -6.29 -6.72
N LYS A 103 17.42 -6.28 -6.26
CA LYS A 103 16.28 -5.83 -7.05
C LYS A 103 16.42 -4.36 -7.43
N ILE A 104 16.83 -3.52 -6.48
CA ILE A 104 17.13 -2.10 -6.69
C ILE A 104 18.29 -1.93 -7.68
N TYR A 105 19.38 -2.68 -7.52
CA TYR A 105 20.52 -2.60 -8.43
C TYR A 105 20.14 -2.99 -9.87
N LYS A 106 19.36 -4.07 -10.03
CA LYS A 106 18.88 -4.54 -11.34
C LYS A 106 17.94 -3.54 -11.99
N SER A 107 17.02 -2.91 -11.23
CA SER A 107 16.13 -1.89 -11.78
C SER A 107 16.93 -0.67 -12.25
N ILE A 108 17.82 -0.12 -11.43
CA ILE A 108 18.63 1.06 -11.80
C ILE A 108 19.52 0.74 -13.01
N LYS A 109 20.17 -0.43 -13.04
CA LYS A 109 21.02 -0.84 -14.18
C LYS A 109 20.24 -1.00 -15.48
N ALA A 110 18.95 -1.34 -15.42
CA ALA A 110 18.10 -1.48 -16.59
C ALA A 110 17.72 -0.12 -17.21
N TYR A 111 17.62 0.95 -16.41
CA TYR A 111 17.31 2.30 -16.89
C TYR A 111 18.51 3.05 -17.49
N GLY A 112 19.74 2.57 -17.27
CA GLY A 112 20.97 3.19 -17.75
C GLY A 112 21.52 2.66 -19.09
N LYS A 113 20.68 1.99 -19.90
CA LYS A 113 21.00 1.52 -21.25
C LYS A 113 20.10 2.19 -22.27
#